data_AF-A0A7V9W3V9-F1
#
_entry.id   AF-A0A7V9W3V9-F1
#
_cell.length_a   1.000
_cell.length_b   1.000
_cell.length_c   1.000
_cell.angle_alpha   90.00
_cell.angle_beta   90.00
_cell.angle_gamma   90.00
#
_symmetry.space_group_name_H-M   'P 1'
#
loop_
_entity.id
_entity.type
_entity.pdbx_description
1 polymer ?
#
loop_
_entity_poly.entity_id
_entity_poly.type
_entity_poly.pdbx_seq_one_letter_code
_entity_poly.pdbx_strand_id
1 'polypeptide(L)'
;MQVDHITTPRDSQAWQQALDLALTAHGGPNALAHYPHVAFAFPASSPNPYTREYPLLDYRELKEWASSRGWRVRPAPERVPAGEKYRPPVCFTRLPSRYH
;
A
#
# COMPACT_ATOMS: atom_id res chain seq x y z
N MET A 1 -14.90 -22.55 -12.62
CA MET A 1 -14.99 -21.17 -12.09
C MET A 1 -14.15 -21.13 -10.81
N GLN A 2 -12.86 -20.78 -10.92
CA GLN A 2 -11.99 -20.68 -9.75
C GLN A 2 -10.97 -19.59 -10.04
N VAL A 3 -11.21 -18.40 -9.53
CA VAL A 3 -10.26 -17.29 -9.56
C VAL A 3 -9.53 -17.33 -8.22
N ASP A 4 -8.59 -18.25 -8.11
CA ASP A 4 -7.54 -18.16 -7.09
C ASP A 4 -6.68 -16.95 -7.49
N HIS A 5 -6.97 -15.78 -6.92
CA HIS A 5 -6.14 -14.59 -7.10
C HIS A 5 -4.86 -14.73 -6.27
N ILE A 6 -4.06 -15.75 -6.56
CA ILE A 6 -2.63 -15.73 -6.22
C ILE A 6 -2.07 -14.56 -7.01
N THR A 7 -1.90 -13.42 -6.33
CA THR A 7 -1.32 -12.21 -6.93
C THR A 7 0.07 -12.62 -7.41
N THR A 8 0.24 -12.76 -8.73
CA THR A 8 1.53 -13.19 -9.27
C THR A 8 2.52 -12.05 -9.08
N PRO A 9 3.83 -12.31 -8.94
CA PRO A 9 4.83 -11.25 -8.80
C PRO A 9 4.77 -10.20 -9.92
N ARG A 10 4.30 -10.61 -11.12
CA ARG A 10 4.10 -9.73 -12.27
C ARG A 10 2.94 -8.74 -12.07
N ASP A 11 1.88 -9.17 -11.39
CA ASP A 11 0.76 -8.30 -11.02
C ASP A 11 1.21 -7.31 -9.93
N SER A 12 1.96 -7.76 -8.93
CA SER A 12 2.44 -6.90 -7.85
C SER A 12 3.29 -5.74 -8.36
N GLN A 13 4.18 -6.00 -9.32
CA GLN A 13 5.02 -4.96 -9.92
C GLN A 13 4.18 -3.91 -10.69
N ALA A 14 3.13 -4.34 -11.40
CA ALA A 14 2.22 -3.42 -12.09
C ALA A 14 1.47 -2.53 -11.08
N TRP A 15 1.03 -3.11 -9.95
CA TRP A 15 0.41 -2.35 -8.86
C TRP A 15 1.37 -1.36 -8.20
N GLN A 16 2.64 -1.74 -7.99
CA GLN A 16 3.67 -0.82 -7.48
C GLN A 16 3.91 0.35 -8.45
N GLN A 17 3.97 0.09 -9.76
CA GLN A 17 4.11 1.14 -10.77
C GLN A 17 2.89 2.07 -10.82
N ALA A 18 1.68 1.53 -10.76
CA ALA A 18 0.46 2.32 -10.72
C ALA A 18 0.41 3.21 -9.46
N LEU A 19 0.84 2.69 -8.31
CA LEU A 19 0.95 3.44 -7.07
C LEU A 19 1.98 4.57 -7.17
N ASP A 20 3.16 4.29 -7.74
CA ASP A 20 4.22 5.28 -7.97
C ASP A 20 3.74 6.45 -8.85
N LEU A 21 3.07 6.12 -9.96
CA LEU A 21 2.49 7.09 -10.87
C LEU A 21 1.41 7.92 -10.19
N ALA A 22 0.53 7.30 -9.40
CA ALA A 22 -0.52 7.99 -8.66
C ALA A 22 0.06 8.96 -7.61
N LEU A 23 1.07 8.54 -6.86
CA LEU A 23 1.75 9.39 -5.88
C LEU A 23 2.49 10.56 -6.54
N THR A 24 3.11 10.31 -7.69
CA THR A 24 3.79 11.35 -8.48
C THR A 24 2.78 12.36 -9.04
N ALA A 25 1.68 11.88 -9.62
CA ALA A 25 0.60 12.71 -10.16
C ALA A 25 -0.15 13.50 -9.08
N HIS A 26 -0.24 12.96 -7.85
CA HIS A 26 -0.87 13.65 -6.73
C HIS A 26 -0.20 14.99 -6.41
N GLY A 27 1.14 15.07 -6.53
CA GLY A 27 1.92 16.31 -6.39
C GLY A 27 1.94 16.95 -4.99
N GLY A 28 0.97 16.65 -4.13
CA GLY A 28 0.81 17.21 -2.79
C GLY A 28 1.67 16.54 -1.70
N PRO A 29 1.72 17.13 -0.50
CA PRO A 29 2.55 16.66 0.61
C PRO A 29 1.99 15.41 1.33
N ASN A 30 0.70 15.09 1.15
CA ASN A 30 0.04 13.94 1.77
C ASN A 30 -0.87 13.26 0.75
N ALA A 31 -0.73 11.95 0.54
CA ALA A 31 -1.59 11.15 -0.30
C ALA A 31 -2.18 9.98 0.50
N LEU A 32 -3.38 9.54 0.16
CA LEU A 32 -4.06 8.41 0.81
C LEU A 32 -4.25 7.29 -0.22
N ALA A 33 -3.83 6.08 0.14
CA ALA A 33 -4.08 4.87 -0.66
C ALA A 33 -5.00 3.91 0.10
N HIS A 34 -5.89 3.27 -0.66
CA HIS A 34 -6.79 2.26 -0.12
C HIS A 34 -6.02 0.95 0.15
N TYR A 35 -6.37 0.26 1.22
CA TYR A 35 -5.71 -0.97 1.66
C TYR A 35 -5.57 -2.03 0.54
N PRO A 36 -6.59 -2.32 -0.29
CA PRO A 36 -6.47 -3.32 -1.36
C PRO A 36 -5.35 -3.01 -2.36
N HIS A 37 -5.21 -1.75 -2.78
CA HIS A 37 -4.21 -1.37 -3.78
C HIS A 37 -2.78 -1.53 -3.26
N VAL A 38 -2.54 -1.16 -1.99
CA VAL A 38 -1.23 -1.36 -1.37
C VAL A 38 -0.96 -2.82 -1.05
N ALA A 39 -1.98 -3.60 -0.66
CA ALA A 39 -1.85 -5.03 -0.39
C ALA A 39 -1.51 -5.81 -1.67
N PHE A 40 -2.09 -5.46 -2.82
CA PHE A 40 -1.71 -6.06 -4.10
C PHE A 40 -0.33 -5.61 -4.58
N ALA A 41 0.09 -4.39 -4.27
CA ALA A 41 1.44 -3.91 -4.60
C ALA A 41 2.53 -4.58 -3.74
N PHE A 42 2.23 -4.85 -2.47
CA PHE A 42 3.17 -5.41 -1.48
C PHE A 42 2.53 -6.60 -0.76
N PRO A 43 2.28 -7.72 -1.46
CA PRO A 43 1.70 -8.90 -0.83
C PRO A 43 2.75 -9.60 0.03
N ALA A 44 2.46 -9.78 1.30
CA ALA A 44 3.25 -10.62 2.19
C ALA A 44 3.12 -12.09 1.79
N SER A 45 4.19 -12.86 2.01
CA SER A 45 4.20 -14.31 1.76
C SER A 45 3.24 -15.09 2.66
N SER A 46 2.80 -14.49 3.77
CA SER A 46 1.83 -15.10 4.68
C SER A 46 0.39 -14.81 4.23
N PRO A 47 -0.51 -15.80 4.31
CA PRO A 47 -1.92 -15.59 4.01
C PRO A 47 -2.52 -14.59 4.99
N ASN A 48 -3.47 -13.79 4.52
CA ASN A 48 -4.19 -12.84 5.36
C ASN A 48 -5.10 -13.56 6.36
N PRO A 49 -4.87 -13.44 7.68
CA PRO A 49 -5.64 -14.16 8.69
C PRO A 49 -7.04 -13.58 8.92
N TYR A 50 -7.32 -12.38 8.41
CA TYR A 50 -8.58 -11.68 8.65
C TYR A 50 -9.54 -11.72 7.46
N THR A 51 -9.02 -11.69 6.23
CA THR A 51 -9.85 -11.67 5.01
C THR A 51 -9.20 -12.49 3.90
N ARG A 52 -9.97 -13.31 3.17
CA ARG A 52 -9.45 -14.03 1.98
C ARG A 52 -9.50 -13.22 0.68
N GLU A 53 -10.12 -12.05 0.71
CA GLU A 53 -10.34 -11.22 -0.49
C GLU A 53 -9.06 -10.54 -0.98
N TYR A 54 -8.12 -10.23 -0.07
CA TYR A 54 -6.88 -9.52 -0.37
C TYR A 54 -5.70 -10.14 0.37
N PRO A 55 -4.49 -10.14 -0.23
CA PRO A 55 -3.28 -10.58 0.45
C PRO A 55 -3.00 -9.76 1.71
N LEU A 56 -2.17 -10.32 2.60
CA LEU A 56 -1.69 -9.58 3.75
C LEU A 56 -0.70 -8.53 3.27
N LEU A 57 -0.79 -7.30 3.76
CA LEU A 57 0.15 -6.24 3.37
C LEU A 57 1.52 -6.46 4.05
N ASP A 58 2.59 -6.52 3.25
CA ASP A 58 3.96 -6.42 3.77
C ASP A 58 4.30 -4.95 4.05
N TYR A 59 4.04 -4.53 5.29
CA TYR A 59 4.36 -3.19 5.76
C TYR A 59 5.85 -2.86 5.74
N ARG A 60 6.73 -3.88 5.81
CA ARG A 60 8.17 -3.66 5.79
C ARG A 60 8.58 -3.28 4.36
N GLU A 61 8.21 -4.09 3.37
CA GLU A 61 8.53 -3.83 1.97
C GLU A 61 7.94 -2.49 1.51
N LEU A 62 6.67 -2.22 1.84
CA LEU A 62 6.01 -0.95 1.56
C LEU A 62 6.77 0.25 2.15
N LYS A 63 7.26 0.15 3.39
CA LYS A 63 8.00 1.22 4.05
C LYS A 63 9.36 1.45 3.40
N GLU A 64 10.07 0.39 3.04
CA GLU A 64 11.38 0.48 2.35
C GLU A 64 11.24 1.08 0.95
N TRP A 65 10.22 0.64 0.20
CA TRP A 65 9.88 1.16 -1.12
C TRP A 65 9.52 2.65 -1.09
N ALA A 66 8.69 3.05 -0.12
CA ALA A 66 8.24 4.43 0.03
C ALA A 66 9.39 5.33 0.50
N SER A 67 10.19 4.87 1.47
CA SER A 67 11.33 5.63 1.98
C SER A 67 12.35 5.91 0.87
N SER A 68 12.62 4.93 0.00
CA SER A 68 13.51 5.11 -1.16
C SER A 68 13.02 6.17 -2.15
N ARG A 69 11.73 6.52 -2.11
CA ARG A 69 11.09 7.53 -2.96
C ARG A 69 10.81 8.85 -2.23
N GLY A 70 11.31 9.00 -1.02
CA GLY A 70 11.09 10.19 -0.20
C GLY A 70 9.69 10.26 0.40
N TRP A 71 9.01 9.12 0.60
CA TRP A 71 7.71 9.04 1.27
C TRP A 71 7.83 8.36 2.63
N ARG A 72 7.06 8.87 3.61
CA ARG A 72 6.81 8.22 4.90
C ARG A 72 5.43 7.59 4.87
N VAL A 73 5.36 6.33 5.25
CA VAL A 73 4.12 5.55 5.31
C VAL A 73 3.62 5.47 6.74
N ARG A 74 2.32 5.72 6.94
CA ARG A 74 1.63 5.46 8.21
C ARG A 74 0.27 4.83 7.96
N PRO A 75 -0.11 3.76 8.68
CA PRO A 75 -1.51 3.33 8.72
C PRO A 75 -2.34 4.46 9.34
N ALA A 76 -3.48 4.78 8.73
CA ALA A 76 -4.43 5.80 9.19
C ALA A 76 -5.73 5.14 9.67
N PRO A 77 -5.73 4.41 10.81
CA PRO A 77 -6.90 3.74 11.33
C PRO A 77 -8.04 4.71 11.68
N GLU A 78 -7.71 5.97 11.96
CA GLU A 78 -8.68 7.06 12.17
C GLU A 78 -9.51 7.40 10.91
N ARG A 79 -9.04 7.01 9.71
CA ARG A 79 -9.73 7.24 8.44
C ARG A 79 -10.46 6.01 7.91
N VAL A 80 -10.56 4.98 8.74
CA VAL A 80 -11.29 3.74 8.43
C VAL A 80 -12.80 4.01 8.43
N PRO A 81 -13.52 3.70 7.34
CA PRO A 81 -14.98 3.69 7.34
C PRO A 81 -15.51 2.72 8.42
N ALA A 82 -16.59 3.09 9.10
CA ALA A 82 -17.21 2.25 10.12
C ALA A 82 -17.65 0.91 9.51
N GLY A 83 -16.86 -0.15 9.73
CA GLY A 83 -17.03 -1.47 9.10
C GLY A 83 -15.72 -2.13 8.65
N GLU A 84 -14.64 -1.35 8.51
CA GLU A 84 -13.35 -1.83 7.98
C GLU A 84 -12.21 -1.76 9.00
N LYS A 85 -12.49 -2.03 10.29
CA LYS A 85 -11.54 -1.92 11.42
C LYS A 85 -10.17 -2.58 11.19
N TYR A 86 -10.10 -3.59 10.34
CA TYR A 86 -8.89 -4.38 10.07
C TYR A 86 -8.16 -3.97 8.78
N ARG A 87 -8.66 -2.96 8.05
CA ARG A 87 -8.13 -2.51 6.75
C ARG A 87 -7.86 -1.00 6.76
N PRO A 88 -6.97 -0.51 7.64
CA PRO A 88 -6.68 0.91 7.69
C PRO A 88 -6.12 1.40 6.34
N PRO A 89 -6.64 2.50 5.78
CA PRO A 89 -6.03 3.12 4.63
C PRO A 89 -4.61 3.57 4.99
N VAL A 90 -3.76 3.62 3.97
CA VAL A 90 -2.36 3.94 4.14
C VAL A 90 -2.12 5.38 3.71
N CYS A 91 -1.58 6.19 4.63
CA CYS A 91 -1.21 7.57 4.36
C CYS A 91 0.28 7.64 3.98
N PHE A 92 0.55 8.31 2.86
CA PHE A 92 1.87 8.65 2.37
C PHE A 92 2.11 10.15 2.61
N THR A 93 3.08 10.48 3.44
CA THR A 93 3.52 11.86 3.67
C THR A 93 4.88 12.06 3.06
N ARG A 94 5.05 13.11 2.26
CA ARG A 94 6.34 13.42 1.65
C ARG A 94 7.33 13.76 2.75
N LEU A 95 8.48 13.08 2.77
CA LEU A 95 9.56 13.44 3.66
C LEU A 95 10.11 14.79 3.20
N PRO A 96 10.31 15.75 4.12
CA PRO A 96 11.06 16.94 3.76
C PRO A 96 12.44 16.45 3.29
N SER A 97 12.83 16.83 2.08
CA SER A 97 14.17 16.54 1.57
C SER A 97 15.15 17.00 2.63
N ARG A 98 15.81 16.06 3.31
CA ARG A 98 16.99 16.42 4.08
C ARG A 98 18.01 16.79 3.02
N TYR A 99 18.21 18.08 2.87
CA TYR A 99 19.35 18.67 2.19
C TYR A 99 20.59 17.84 2.52
N HIS A 100 21.26 17.33 1.49
CA HIS A 100 22.63 16.87 1.56
C HIS A 100 23.36 17.35 0.32
#